data_AF-A0A371CSQ6-F1
#
_entry.id   AF-A0A371CSQ6-F1
#
_cell.length_a   1.000
_cell.length_b   1.000
_cell.length_c   1.000
_cell.angle_alpha   90.00
_cell.angle_beta   90.00
_cell.angle_gamma   90.00
#
_symmetry.space_group_name_H-M   'P 1'
#
loop_
_entity.id
_entity.type
_entity.pdbx_description
1 polymer ?
#
loop_
_entity_poly.entity_id
_entity_poly.type
_entity_poly.pdbx_seq_one_letter_code
_entity_poly.pdbx_strand_id
1 'polypeptide(L)' 'MYSEHWTTYSAENSTRPTGYVNQELCKQYLPLGEKAKIFVCGPPGQVAALAGMKQGALGGVLKDLGYQEDQVFKL' A
#
# COMPACT_ATOMS: atom_id res chain seq x y z
N MET A 1 13.44 17.48 12.71
CA MET A 1 13.17 17.15 11.29
C MET A 1 12.71 15.69 11.24
N TYR A 2 11.50 15.41 11.75
CA TYR A 2 10.81 14.12 11.63
C TYR A 2 9.32 14.45 11.64
N SER A 3 8.72 14.53 10.46
CA SER A 3 7.27 14.71 10.31
C SER A 3 6.66 13.34 10.05
N GLU A 4 6.08 12.73 11.09
CA GLU A 4 5.30 11.48 11.02
C GLU A 4 3.89 11.71 10.46
N HIS A 5 3.77 12.56 9.44
CA HIS A 5 2.49 12.86 8.82
C HIS A 5 2.32 11.96 7.60
N TRP A 6 1.91 10.72 7.85
CA TRP A 6 1.63 9.67 6.86
C TRP A 6 0.26 9.85 6.16
N THR A 7 -0.38 11.01 6.34
CA THR A 7 -1.57 11.42 5.56
C THR A 7 -1.17 12.47 4.55
N THR A 8 -1.75 12.41 3.35
CA THR A 8 -1.72 13.53 2.41
C THR A 8 -2.46 14.70 3.07
N TYR A 9 -1.72 15.70 3.54
CA TYR A 9 -2.29 16.99 3.88
C TYR A 9 -2.84 17.60 2.59
N SER A 10 -4.16 17.50 2.40
CA SER A 10 -4.83 18.08 1.25
C SER A 10 -5.09 19.56 1.53
N ALA A 11 -4.79 20.43 0.56
CA ALA A 11 -5.36 21.77 0.53
C ALA A 11 -6.89 21.71 0.61
N GLU A 12 -7.52 22.75 1.17
CA GLU A 12 -8.99 22.88 1.21
C GLU A 12 -9.58 22.64 -0.20
N ASN A 13 -10.61 21.79 -0.29
CA ASN A 13 -11.33 21.38 -1.51
C ASN A 13 -10.67 20.40 -2.49
N SER A 14 -9.64 19.62 -2.13
CA SER A 14 -9.19 18.53 -3.04
C SER A 14 -10.07 17.28 -2.95
N THR A 15 -10.37 16.69 -4.12
CA THR A 15 -11.17 15.46 -4.26
C THR A 15 -10.39 14.17 -4.00
N ARG A 16 -9.15 14.28 -3.50
CA ARG A 16 -8.27 13.12 -3.27
C ARG A 16 -8.53 12.52 -1.88
N PRO A 17 -8.42 11.19 -1.74
CA PRO A 17 -8.49 10.55 -0.44
C PRO A 17 -7.41 11.10 0.51
N THR A 18 -7.79 11.35 1.76
CA THR A 18 -6.88 11.71 2.86
C THR A 18 -6.92 10.63 3.94
N GLY A 19 -5.87 10.53 4.75
CA GLY A 19 -5.75 9.46 5.73
C GLY A 19 -4.71 8.40 5.35
N TYR A 20 -4.90 7.19 5.87
CA TYR A 20 -4.04 6.04 5.60
C TYR A 20 -4.43 5.32 4.30
N VAL A 21 -3.46 4.64 3.69
CA VAL A 21 -3.76 3.62 2.66
C VAL A 21 -4.50 2.45 3.31
N ASN A 22 -5.67 2.12 2.78
CA ASN A 22 -6.54 1.05 3.26
C ASN A 22 -6.97 0.11 2.12
N GLN A 23 -7.76 -0.91 2.46
CA GLN A 23 -8.20 -1.92 1.51
C GLN A 23 -9.06 -1.33 0.39
N GLU A 24 -9.91 -0.34 0.68
CA GLU A 24 -10.79 0.32 -0.29
C GLU A 24 -9.98 1.06 -1.35
N LEU A 25 -8.97 1.83 -0.93
CA LEU A 25 -8.08 2.54 -1.84
C LEU A 25 -7.25 1.58 -2.68
N CYS A 26 -6.76 0.48 -2.09
CA CYS A 26 -6.05 -0.54 -2.85
C CYS A 26 -6.95 -1.17 -3.93
N LYS A 27 -8.20 -1.52 -3.63
CA LYS A 27 -9.15 -2.05 -4.63
C LYS A 27 -9.46 -1.05 -5.75
N GLN A 28 -9.58 0.24 -5.39
CA GLN A 28 -9.94 1.29 -6.34
C GLN A 28 -8.79 1.65 -7.29
N TYR A 29 -7.56 1.70 -6.78
CA TYR A 29 -6.43 2.28 -7.49
C TYR A 29 -5.38 1.26 -7.96
N LEU A 30 -5.36 0.04 -7.42
CA LEU A 30 -4.41 -0.98 -7.84
C LEU A 30 -5.06 -1.98 -8.80
N PRO A 31 -4.37 -2.37 -9.88
CA PRO A 31 -4.86 -3.39 -10.77
C PRO A 31 -4.75 -4.76 -10.11
N LEU A 32 -5.78 -5.60 -10.24
CA LEU A 32 -5.73 -7.02 -9.90
C LEU A 32 -5.67 -7.82 -11.21
N GLY A 33 -4.73 -8.75 -11.33
CA GLY A 33 -4.58 -9.61 -12.51
C GLY A 33 -3.18 -10.20 -12.65
N GLU A 34 -3.01 -11.24 -13.47
CA GLU A 34 -1.76 -12.01 -13.58
C GLU A 34 -0.52 -11.15 -13.88
N LYS A 35 -0.65 -10.10 -14.70
CA LYS A 35 0.47 -9.24 -15.11
C LYS A 35 0.70 -8.03 -14.21
N ALA A 36 0.03 -7.95 -13.06
CA ALA A 36 0.24 -6.85 -12.12
C ALA A 36 1.54 -7.05 -11.33
N LYS A 37 2.33 -5.98 -11.21
CA LYS A 37 3.50 -5.92 -10.32
C LYS A 37 3.39 -4.68 -9.43
N ILE A 38 3.26 -4.88 -8.13
CA ILE A 38 3.09 -3.83 -7.12
C ILE A 38 4.43 -3.62 -6.41
N PHE A 39 4.87 -2.37 -6.36
CA PHE A 39 6.08 -1.97 -5.63
C PHE A 39 5.67 -1.21 -4.37
N VAL A 40 6.18 -1.66 -3.22
CA VAL A 40 5.80 -1.10 -1.91
C VAL A 40 7.05 -0.57 -1.23
N CYS A 41 7.04 0.74 -0.93
CA CYS A 41 8.07 1.44 -0.16
C CYS A 41 7.37 2.30 0.89
N GLY A 42 8.00 2.48 2.05
CA GLY A 42 7.48 3.36 3.10
C GLY A 42 8.06 3.02 4.47
N PRO A 43 7.58 3.70 5.53
CA PRO A 43 7.94 3.36 6.90
C PRO A 43 7.65 1.89 7.22
N PRO A 44 8.42 1.23 8.09
CA PRO A 44 8.26 -0.20 8.37
C PRO A 44 6.82 -0.60 8.74
N GLY A 45 6.12 0.20 9.56
CA GLY A 45 4.72 -0.06 9.91
C GLY A 45 3.78 -0.09 8.69
N GLN A 46 3.99 0.81 7.71
CA GLN A 46 3.19 0.87 6.50
C GLN A 46 3.46 -0.34 5.59
N VAL A 47 4.73 -0.67 5.36
CA VAL A 47 5.09 -1.83 4.53
C VAL A 47 4.57 -3.12 5.18
N ALA A 48 4.63 -3.23 6.51
CA ALA A 48 4.10 -4.37 7.25
C ALA A 48 2.58 -4.52 7.07
N ALA A 49 1.83 -3.42 7.19
CA ALA A 49 0.38 -3.41 7.06
C ALA A 49 -0.11 -3.71 5.63
N LEU A 50 0.63 -3.24 4.61
CA LEU A 50 0.22 -3.42 3.21
C LEU A 50 0.69 -4.75 2.62
N ALA A 51 1.91 -5.18 2.93
CA ALA A 51 2.56 -6.29 2.23
C ALA A 51 3.30 -7.28 3.17
N GLY A 52 3.44 -6.97 4.46
CA GLY A 52 4.31 -7.71 5.40
C GLY A 52 5.80 -7.32 5.28
N MET A 53 6.63 -7.72 6.24
CA MET A 53 8.01 -7.18 6.36
C MET A 53 9.10 -7.89 5.53
N LYS A 54 8.94 -9.18 5.25
CA LYS A 54 9.99 -9.97 4.58
C LYS A 54 9.76 -10.01 3.07
N GLN A 55 10.81 -9.86 2.26
CA GLN A 55 10.69 -10.08 0.81
C GLN A 55 10.25 -11.53 0.52
N GLY A 56 9.44 -11.72 -0.51
CA GLY A 56 8.83 -13.02 -0.85
C GLY A 56 7.54 -13.23 -0.07
N ALA A 57 7.62 -13.39 1.26
CA ALA A 57 6.44 -13.64 2.08
C ALA A 57 5.45 -12.46 2.03
N LEU A 58 4.27 -12.69 1.44
CA LEU A 58 3.21 -11.68 1.37
C LEU A 58 2.28 -11.77 2.57
N GLY A 59 1.85 -10.62 3.07
CA GLY A 59 0.88 -10.44 4.14
C GLY A 59 0.15 -9.11 4.01
N GLY A 60 -0.72 -8.80 4.98
CA GLY A 60 -1.43 -7.52 5.02
C GLY A 60 -2.46 -7.36 3.90
N VAL A 61 -2.82 -6.10 3.64
CA VAL A 61 -3.92 -5.73 2.74
C VAL A 61 -3.79 -6.36 1.35
N LEU A 62 -2.59 -6.38 0.77
CA LEU A 62 -2.40 -6.95 -0.57
C LEU A 62 -2.64 -8.47 -0.60
N LYS A 63 -2.28 -9.19 0.46
CA LYS A 63 -2.62 -10.63 0.55
C LYS A 63 -4.13 -10.83 0.62
N ASP A 64 -4.81 -10.05 1.44
CA ASP A 64 -6.26 -10.16 1.65
C ASP A 64 -7.05 -9.82 0.37
N LEU A 65 -6.45 -9.05 -0.54
CA LEU A 65 -6.99 -8.72 -1.86
C LEU A 65 -6.70 -9.76 -2.94
N GLY A 66 -5.94 -10.80 -2.62
CA GLY A 66 -5.64 -11.90 -3.55
C GLY A 66 -4.42 -11.66 -4.45
N TYR A 67 -3.55 -10.69 -4.12
CA TYR A 67 -2.24 -10.59 -4.77
C TYR A 67 -1.35 -11.77 -4.37
N GLN A 68 -0.44 -12.12 -5.27
CA GLN A 68 0.53 -13.20 -5.03
C GLN A 68 1.92 -12.66 -4.68
N GLU A 69 2.73 -13.51 -4.04
CA GLU A 69 4.09 -13.17 -3.57
C GLU A 69 5.00 -12.66 -4.68
N ASP A 70 4.91 -13.26 -5.86
CA ASP A 70 5.67 -12.87 -7.04
C ASP A 70 5.16 -11.57 -7.69
N GLN A 71 3.98 -11.09 -7.31
CA GLN A 71 3.40 -9.84 -7.80
C GLN A 71 3.79 -8.64 -6.95
N VAL A 72 4.28 -8.83 -5.73
CA VAL A 72 4.60 -7.73 -4.81
C VAL A 72 6.10 -7.66 -4.55
N PHE A 73 6.67 -6.48 -4.68
CA PHE A 73 8.08 -6.23 -4.41
C PHE A 73 8.25 -5.10 -3.40
N LYS A 74 8.94 -5.40 -2.30
CA LYS A 74 9.23 -4.43 -1.23
C LYS A 74 10.59 -3.79 -1.48
N LEU A 75 10.62 -2.46 -1.50
CA LEU A 75 11.83 -1.63 -1.71
C LEU A 75 12.44 -1.19 -0.38
#